data_AF-A0A8H3FGE3-F1
#
_entry.id   AF-A0A8H3FGE3-F1
#
_cell.length_a   1.000
_cell.length_b   1.000
_cell.length_c   1.000
_cell.angle_alpha   90.00
_cell.angle_beta   90.00
_cell.angle_gamma   90.00
#
_symmetry.space_group_name_H-M   'P 1'
#
loop_
_entity.id
_entity.type
_entity.pdbx_description
1 polymer ?
#
loop_
_entity_poly.entity_id
_entity_poly.type
_entity_poly.pdbx_seq_one_letter_code
_entity_poly.pdbx_strand_id
1 'polypeptide(L)'
;MVWNAALIANKVVVKDVTWRPKVCLDEWNVWDPKRAEGEKVGEEKYTLSDALAVGKWLNFFVRQSDKFGMVCLAQAVIVLGPLLTSEKGMVRQTIWWPLWLFSKYMKSERV
;
A
#
# COMPACT_ATOMS: atom_id res chain seq x y z
N MET A 1 9.62 4.80 -10.66
CA MET A 1 10.35 4.81 -9.38
C MET A 1 11.45 3.78 -9.50
N VAL A 2 12.68 4.24 -9.33
CA VAL A 2 13.87 3.38 -9.27
C VAL A 2 13.74 2.56 -7.99
N TRP A 3 13.67 1.24 -8.15
CA TRP A 3 13.54 0.29 -7.07
C TRP A 3 14.80 0.34 -6.18
N ASN A 4 14.75 1.09 -5.08
CA ASN A 4 15.53 0.72 -3.91
C ASN A 4 14.66 -0.26 -3.12
N ALA A 5 14.52 -1.48 -3.64
CA ALA A 5 14.14 -2.60 -2.81
C ALA A 5 15.13 -2.59 -1.65
N ALA A 6 14.63 -2.28 -0.44
CA ALA A 6 15.43 -2.27 0.76
C ALA A 6 16.28 -3.55 0.75
N LEU A 7 17.59 -3.34 0.72
CA LEU A 7 18.60 -4.38 0.78
C LEU A 7 18.35 -5.20 2.04
N ILE A 8 17.52 -6.25 1.94
CA ILE A 8 17.82 -7.51 2.62
C ILE A 8 18.95 -8.13 1.81
N ALA A 9 20.07 -7.42 1.74
CA ALA A 9 21.32 -8.03 1.40
C ALA A 9 21.61 -8.94 2.60
N ASN A 10 21.60 -10.24 2.37
CA ASN A 10 22.21 -11.28 3.21
C ASN A 10 23.74 -11.04 3.38
N LYS A 11 24.22 -9.80 3.38
CA LYS A 11 25.62 -9.41 3.51
C LYS A 11 26.04 -9.27 4.97
N VAL A 12 25.09 -9.13 5.90
CA VAL A 12 25.35 -9.18 7.35
C VAL A 12 24.63 -10.38 7.91
N VAL A 13 25.29 -11.53 7.89
CA VAL A 13 24.84 -12.72 8.61
C VAL A 13 25.18 -12.49 10.09
N VAL A 14 24.25 -11.90 10.82
CA VAL A 14 24.32 -11.88 12.29
C VAL A 14 24.07 -13.32 12.74
N LYS A 15 25.10 -13.99 13.25
CA LYS A 15 25.09 -15.44 13.54
C LYS A 15 24.19 -15.83 14.72
N ASP A 16 23.71 -14.87 15.51
CA ASP A 16 22.97 -15.11 16.76
C ASP A 16 21.55 -14.51 16.76
N VAL A 17 20.90 -14.40 15.60
CA VAL A 17 19.49 -13.96 15.55
C VAL A 17 18.57 -15.15 15.76
N THR A 18 17.95 -15.23 16.93
CA THR A 18 16.99 -16.28 17.31
C THR A 18 15.57 -16.05 16.77
N TRP A 19 15.27 -14.86 16.28
CA TRP A 19 13.96 -14.48 15.76
C TRP A 19 14.04 -14.06 14.28
N ARG A 20 13.03 -14.41 13.49
CA ARG A 20 12.98 -14.02 12.07
C ARG A 20 12.28 -12.66 11.94
N PRO A 21 12.94 -11.62 11.37
CA PRO A 21 12.29 -10.34 11.13
C PRO A 21 11.12 -10.46 10.15
N LYS A 22 10.04 -9.73 10.45
CA LYS A 22 8.93 -9.55 9.52
C LYS A 22 9.24 -8.44 8.52
N VAL A 23 8.60 -8.52 7.35
CA VAL A 23 8.71 -7.52 6.28
C VAL A 23 7.86 -6.30 6.63
N CYS A 24 8.44 -5.12 6.47
CA CYS A 24 7.74 -3.85 6.40
C CYS A 24 7.61 -3.46 4.92
N LEU A 25 6.39 -3.49 4.39
CA LEU A 25 6.12 -3.00 3.04
C LEU A 25 5.60 -1.56 3.16
N ASP A 26 6.53 -0.63 3.23
CA ASP A 26 6.27 0.80 3.47
C ASP A 26 5.70 1.54 2.24
N GLU A 27 5.83 0.97 1.05
CA GLU A 27 5.20 1.49 -0.17
C GLU A 27 4.52 0.39 -0.98
N TRP A 28 3.19 0.46 -1.07
CA TRP A 28 2.42 -0.32 -2.05
C TRP A 28 1.19 0.47 -2.52
N ASN A 29 0.90 0.39 -3.82
CA ASN A 29 -0.36 0.82 -4.41
C ASN A 29 -0.45 0.34 -5.87
N VAL A 30 -1.58 0.58 -6.52
CA VAL A 30 -1.66 0.53 -7.97
C VAL A 30 -1.01 1.80 -8.53
N TRP A 31 -0.07 1.63 -9.45
CA TRP A 31 0.57 2.73 -10.16
C TRP A 31 0.88 2.34 -11.60
N ASP A 32 0.40 3.13 -12.55
CA ASP A 32 0.83 3.09 -13.95
C ASP A 32 1.64 4.36 -14.30
N PRO A 33 2.95 4.24 -14.59
CA PRO A 33 3.79 5.36 -14.99
C PRO A 33 3.27 6.15 -16.21
N LYS A 34 2.43 5.53 -17.05
CA LYS A 34 1.78 6.20 -18.19
C LYS A 34 0.61 7.08 -17.75
N ARG A 35 -0.05 6.77 -16.63
CA ARG A 35 -1.17 7.55 -16.07
C ARG A 35 -0.70 8.62 -15.11
N ALA A 36 0.38 8.35 -14.37
CA ALA A 36 0.99 9.30 -13.44
C ALA A 36 2.52 9.24 -13.55
N GLU A 37 3.10 10.27 -14.17
CA GLU A 37 4.55 10.44 -14.26
C GLU A 37 5.13 10.69 -12.86
N GLY A 38 6.17 9.94 -12.48
CA GLY A 38 6.77 10.04 -11.15
C GLY A 38 7.53 11.35 -10.87
N GLU A 39 7.83 12.14 -11.91
CA GLU A 39 8.53 13.44 -11.79
C GLU A 39 7.56 14.63 -11.66
N LYS A 40 6.26 14.42 -11.88
CA LYS A 40 5.21 15.42 -11.72
C LYS A 40 4.31 15.06 -10.53
N VAL A 41 3.41 15.96 -10.15
CA VAL A 41 2.37 15.65 -9.16
C VAL A 41 1.50 14.52 -9.72
N GLY A 42 1.76 13.30 -9.25
CA GLY A 42 1.22 12.05 -9.78
C GLY A 42 -0.23 11.82 -9.37
N GLU A 43 -1.13 12.65 -9.88
CA GLU A 43 -2.58 12.48 -9.71
C GLU A 43 -3.09 11.37 -10.64
N GLU A 44 -3.00 10.13 -10.18
CA GLU A 44 -3.61 9.01 -10.86
C GLU A 44 -5.12 8.97 -10.59
N LYS A 45 -5.91 8.93 -11.67
CA LYS A 45 -7.36 8.72 -11.58
C LYS A 45 -7.65 7.22 -11.53
N TYR A 46 -8.10 6.74 -10.38
CA TYR A 46 -8.36 5.32 -10.18
C TYR A 46 -9.71 4.88 -10.76
N THR A 47 -9.70 3.69 -11.35
CA THR A 47 -10.87 3.01 -11.92
C THR A 47 -11.44 1.97 -10.95
N LEU A 48 -12.57 1.36 -11.30
CA LEU A 48 -13.11 0.24 -10.52
C LEU A 48 -12.14 -0.97 -10.51
N SER A 49 -11.45 -1.22 -11.62
CA SER A 49 -10.46 -2.29 -11.72
C SER A 49 -9.31 -2.10 -10.74
N ASP A 50 -8.84 -0.85 -10.57
CA ASP A 50 -7.80 -0.51 -9.58
C ASP A 50 -8.29 -0.78 -8.15
N ALA A 51 -9.56 -0.46 -7.84
CA ALA A 51 -10.16 -0.75 -6.54
C ALA A 51 -10.27 -2.26 -6.25
N LEU A 52 -10.59 -3.07 -7.26
CA LEU A 52 -10.61 -4.53 -7.14
C LEU A 52 -9.19 -5.08 -6.90
N ALA A 53 -8.18 -4.52 -7.58
CA ALA A 53 -6.79 -4.88 -7.35
C ALA A 53 -6.35 -4.56 -5.91
N VAL A 54 -6.67 -3.36 -5.41
CA VAL A 54 -6.41 -2.98 -4.01
C VAL A 54 -7.11 -3.94 -3.03
N GLY A 55 -8.38 -4.28 -3.27
CA GLY A 55 -9.11 -5.25 -2.45
C GLY A 55 -8.45 -6.63 -2.42
N LYS A 56 -7.89 -7.08 -3.55
CA LYS A 56 -7.14 -8.35 -3.63
C LYS A 56 -5.83 -8.30 -2.83
N TRP A 57 -5.08 -7.20 -2.92
CA TRP A 57 -3.84 -7.02 -2.16
C TRP A 57 -4.07 -6.97 -0.65
N LEU A 58 -5.09 -6.24 -0.20
CA LEU A 58 -5.49 -6.23 1.22
C LEU A 58 -5.78 -7.64 1.75
N ASN A 59 -6.50 -8.44 0.96
CA ASN A 59 -6.78 -9.84 1.25
C ASN A 59 -5.53 -10.73 1.27
N PHE A 60 -4.56 -10.47 0.39
CA PHE A 60 -3.28 -11.15 0.35
C PHE A 60 -2.44 -10.85 1.61
N PHE A 61 -2.36 -9.59 2.04
CA PHE A 61 -1.59 -9.20 3.22
C PHE A 61 -2.09 -9.87 4.50
N VAL A 62 -3.40 -9.97 4.69
CA VAL A 62 -3.97 -10.72 5.83
C VAL A 62 -3.57 -12.19 5.80
N ARG A 63 -3.64 -12.82 4.62
CA ARG A 63 -3.27 -14.24 4.46
C ARG A 63 -1.76 -14.49 4.63
N GLN A 64 -0.95 -13.44 4.65
CA GLN A 64 0.51 -13.49 4.80
C GLN A 64 0.99 -12.70 6.03
N SER A 65 0.13 -12.54 7.05
CA SER A 65 0.43 -11.77 8.27
C SER A 65 1.52 -12.40 9.15
N ASP A 66 1.89 -13.65 8.87
CA ASP A 66 3.07 -14.30 9.45
C ASP A 66 4.36 -13.65 8.96
N LYS A 67 4.39 -13.20 7.70
CA LYS A 67 5.55 -12.59 7.04
C LYS A 67 5.57 -11.07 7.11
N PHE A 68 4.41 -10.42 6.99
CA PHE A 68 4.30 -8.96 7.01
C PHE A 68 4.00 -8.45 8.42
N GLY A 69 4.83 -7.54 8.91
CA GLY A 69 4.63 -6.87 10.20
C GLY A 69 3.94 -5.51 10.05
N MET A 70 4.17 -4.83 8.93
CA MET A 70 3.59 -3.53 8.63
C MET A 70 3.46 -3.36 7.11
N VAL A 71 2.38 -2.72 6.67
CA VAL A 71 2.06 -2.50 5.26
C VAL A 71 1.43 -1.11 5.10
N CYS A 72 2.06 -0.21 4.33
CA CYS A 72 1.68 1.21 4.21
C CYS A 72 1.33 1.57 2.77
N LEU A 73 0.12 2.11 2.57
CA LEU A 73 -0.34 2.55 1.25
C LEU A 73 0.47 3.76 0.77
N ALA A 74 0.96 3.71 -0.48
CA ALA A 74 1.67 4.81 -1.13
C ALA A 74 0.80 5.52 -2.20
N GLN A 75 0.20 6.67 -1.95
CA GLN A 75 0.22 7.48 -0.72
C GLN A 75 -1.21 7.78 -0.27
N ALA A 76 -1.38 8.71 0.68
CA ALA A 76 -2.68 8.97 1.30
C ALA A 76 -3.53 10.04 0.58
N VAL A 77 -2.92 11.09 0.03
CA VAL A 77 -3.63 12.27 -0.50
C VAL A 77 -2.92 12.80 -1.75
N ILE A 78 -3.71 13.14 -2.78
CA ILE A 78 -3.28 13.67 -4.09
C ILE A 78 -2.38 12.69 -4.85
N VAL A 79 -1.11 12.59 -4.47
CA VAL A 79 -0.11 11.76 -5.18
C VAL A 79 -0.43 10.30 -4.93
N LEU A 80 -0.88 9.60 -5.97
CA LEU A 80 -1.29 8.20 -5.89
C LEU A 80 -2.27 7.96 -4.72
N GLY A 81 -3.08 8.97 -4.40
CA GLY A 81 -3.85 9.00 -3.17
C GLY A 81 -5.27 8.48 -3.37
N PRO A 82 -5.86 7.74 -2.40
CA PRO A 82 -7.29 7.44 -2.43
C PRO A 82 -8.17 8.68 -2.24
N LEU A 83 -7.60 9.80 -1.78
CA LEU A 83 -8.26 11.08 -1.64
C LEU A 83 -7.64 12.12 -2.57
N LEU A 84 -8.48 12.83 -3.32
CA LEU A 84 -8.10 14.02 -4.07
C LEU A 84 -8.68 15.24 -3.37
N THR A 85 -7.89 16.30 -3.23
CA THR A 85 -8.32 17.54 -2.58
C THR A 85 -8.08 18.72 -3.51
N SER A 86 -8.98 19.70 -3.46
CA SER A 86 -8.88 20.99 -4.15
C SER A 86 -9.46 22.08 -3.25
N GLU A 87 -9.32 23.35 -3.64
CA GLU A 87 -9.96 24.47 -2.95
C GLU A 87 -11.49 24.32 -2.85
N LYS A 88 -12.10 23.59 -3.79
CA LYS A 88 -13.55 23.35 -3.85
C LYS A 88 -14.02 22.19 -2.97
N GLY A 89 -13.10 21.41 -2.40
CA GLY A 89 -13.42 20.27 -1.55
C GLY A 89 -12.62 19.00 -1.88
N MET A 90 -13.14 17.86 -1.45
CA MET A 90 -12.45 16.57 -1.49
C MET A 90 -13.28 15.52 -2.23
N VAL A 91 -12.59 14.71 -3.04
CA VAL A 91 -13.13 13.55 -3.75
C VAL A 91 -12.50 12.28 -3.20
N ARG A 92 -13.34 11.29 -2.90
CA ARG A 92 -12.91 9.92 -2.57
C ARG A 92 -12.81 9.12 -3.86
N GLN A 93 -11.61 8.69 -4.22
CA GLN A 93 -11.37 7.86 -5.40
C GLN A 93 -11.90 6.43 -5.20
N THR A 94 -11.95 5.64 -6.26
CA THR A 94 -12.48 4.26 -6.21
C THR A 94 -11.76 3.38 -5.19
N ILE A 95 -10.42 3.51 -5.07
CA ILE A 95 -9.61 2.73 -4.11
C ILE A 95 -9.84 3.12 -2.64
N TRP A 96 -10.47 4.27 -2.35
CA TRP A 96 -10.82 4.67 -0.98
C TRP A 96 -11.77 3.68 -0.32
N TRP A 97 -12.75 3.19 -1.07
CA TRP A 97 -13.81 2.33 -0.55
C TRP A 97 -13.31 0.98 -0.02
N PRO A 98 -12.51 0.19 -0.75
CA PRO A 98 -11.96 -1.04 -0.20
C PRO A 98 -11.06 -0.79 1.02
N LEU A 99 -10.26 0.29 1.02
CA LEU A 99 -9.44 0.67 2.18
C LEU A 99 -10.30 0.99 3.42
N TRP A 100 -11.36 1.78 3.23
CA TRP A 100 -12.29 2.13 4.30
C TRP A 100 -13.04 0.92 4.84
N LEU A 101 -13.58 0.07 3.94
CA LEU A 101 -14.27 -1.17 4.34
C LEU A 101 -13.33 -2.09 5.10
N PHE A 102 -12.10 -2.28 4.60
CA PHE A 102 -11.11 -3.11 5.25
C PHE A 102 -10.74 -2.56 6.63
N SER A 103 -10.41 -1.28 6.74
CA SER A 103 -10.10 -0.63 8.02
C SER A 103 -11.26 -0.73 9.03
N LYS A 104 -12.50 -0.61 8.55
CA LYS A 104 -13.68 -0.61 9.41
C LYS A 104 -14.07 -2.02 9.88
N TYR A 105 -14.02 -3.02 9.00
CA TYR A 105 -14.61 -4.34 9.24
C TYR A 105 -13.59 -5.47 9.40
N MET A 106 -12.39 -5.37 8.83
CA MET A 106 -11.35 -6.41 8.97
C MET A 106 -10.53 -6.19 10.24
N LYS A 107 -11.19 -6.35 11.39
CA LYS A 107 -10.55 -6.34 12.71
C LYS A 107 -10.36 -7.78 13.18
N SER A 108 -9.26 -8.04 13.86
CA SER A 108 -9.13 -9.29 14.63
C SER A 108 -10.14 -9.22 15.77
N GLU A 109 -11.12 -10.13 15.77
CA GLU A 109 -11.60 -10.66 17.03
C GLU A 109 -10.52 -11.63 17.49
N ARG A 110 -9.93 -11.39 18.65
CA ARG A 110 -9.34 -12.51 19.41
C ARG A 110 -10.54 -13.33 19.86
N VAL A 111 -10.86 -14.38 19.11
CA VAL A 111 -11.68 -15.50 19.59
C VAL A 111 -10.73 -16.52 20.20
#